data_AF-A0A962R2G5-F1
#
_entry.id   AF-A0A962R2G5-F1
#
_cell.length_a   1.000
_cell.length_b   1.000
_cell.length_c   1.000
_cell.angle_alpha   90.00
_cell.angle_beta   90.00
_cell.angle_gamma   90.00
#
_symmetry.space_group_name_H-M   'P 1'
#
loop_
_entity.id
_entity.type
_entity.pdbx_description
1 polymer ?
#
loop_
_entity_poly.entity_id
_entity_poly.type
_entity_poly.pdbx_seq_one_letter_code
_entity_poly.pdbx_strand_id
1 'polypeptide(L)'
;MSHREQTPLQLKCYEIIFGTETPAGKWFDLALIAIIIASVIVIMLDSIVSLDAPYGDLFFRLEWLFTLMFTVEYLARIWCTPNRRAYVLSLYGVVDLLAVLPTYLSIFLPQTAP
;
A
#
# COMPACT_ATOMS: atom_id res chain seq x y z
N MET A 1 -10.78 21.37 -15.35
CA MET A 1 -10.26 20.59 -14.20
C MET A 1 -11.29 20.69 -13.09
N SER A 2 -11.93 19.60 -12.70
CA SER A 2 -13.03 19.62 -11.71
C SER A 2 -12.43 19.69 -10.31
N HIS A 3 -12.27 20.91 -9.78
CA HIS A 3 -11.99 21.11 -8.36
C HIS A 3 -13.24 20.69 -7.58
N ARG A 4 -13.16 19.57 -6.86
CA ARG A 4 -14.19 19.20 -5.88
C ARG A 4 -14.03 20.09 -4.65
N GLU A 5 -15.14 20.63 -4.16
CA GLU A 5 -15.18 21.21 -2.81
C GLU A 5 -14.89 20.09 -1.80
N GLN A 6 -13.73 20.17 -1.14
CA GLN A 6 -13.29 19.18 -0.16
C GLN A 6 -14.01 19.40 1.16
N THR A 7 -14.54 18.33 1.75
CA THR A 7 -15.13 18.37 3.10
C THR A 7 -14.02 18.65 4.13
N PRO A 8 -14.29 19.35 5.25
CA PRO A 8 -13.27 19.64 6.28
C PRO A 8 -12.52 18.39 6.80
N LEU A 9 -13.16 17.21 6.76
CA LEU A 9 -12.52 15.93 7.07
C LEU A 9 -11.49 15.49 6.02
N GLN A 10 -11.77 15.70 4.73
CA GLN A 10 -10.84 15.38 3.64
C GLN A 10 -9.61 16.28 3.68
N LEU A 11 -9.78 17.55 4.05
CA LEU A 11 -8.67 18.48 4.19
C LEU A 11 -7.73 18.07 5.34
N LYS A 12 -8.29 17.71 6.50
CA LYS A 12 -7.52 17.16 7.62
C LYS A 12 -6.81 15.86 7.25
N CYS A 13 -7.48 14.92 6.59
CA CYS A 13 -6.83 13.68 6.16
C CYS A 13 -5.74 13.96 5.11
N TYR A 14 -5.96 14.91 4.20
CA TYR A 14 -4.92 15.35 3.26
C TYR A 14 -3.71 15.93 3.99
N GLU A 15 -3.92 16.77 5.01
CA GLU A 15 -2.85 17.35 5.81
C GLU A 15 -2.12 16.32 6.68
N ILE A 16 -2.80 15.27 7.15
CA ILE A 16 -2.15 14.17 7.90
C ILE A 16 -1.37 13.26 6.96
N ILE A 17 -1.91 12.97 5.77
CA ILE A 17 -1.33 12.00 4.82
C ILE A 17 -0.22 12.63 3.97
N PHE A 18 -0.35 13.91 3.59
CA PHE A 18 0.62 14.64 2.77
C PHE A 18 1.43 15.68 3.56
N GLY A 19 0.94 16.13 4.72
CA GLY A 19 1.63 17.10 5.56
C GLY A 19 2.50 16.42 6.62
N THR A 20 3.81 16.50 6.44
CA THR A 20 4.80 16.01 7.40
C THR A 20 4.99 16.93 8.61
N GLU A 21 4.29 18.07 8.65
CA GLU A 21 4.41 19.07 9.72
C GLU A 21 3.61 18.70 10.97
N THR A 22 2.61 17.82 10.85
CA THR A 22 1.82 17.36 12.00
C THR A 22 2.46 16.13 12.67
N PRO A 23 2.42 16.01 14.01
CA PRO A 23 2.93 14.81 14.70
C PRO A 23 2.17 13.55 14.26
N ALA A 24 0.88 13.65 13.96
CA ALA A 24 0.07 12.55 13.43
C ALA A 24 0.56 12.07 12.06
N GLY A 25 0.90 13.00 11.15
CA GLY A 25 1.44 12.65 9.83
C GLY A 25 2.79 11.96 9.90
N LYS A 26 3.68 12.39 10.81
CA LYS A 26 4.98 11.72 11.03
C LYS A 26 4.86 10.28 11.52
N TRP A 27 3.95 10.02 12.46
CA TRP A 27 3.71 8.65 12.95
C TRP A 27 3.11 7.77 11.86
N PHE A 28 2.21 8.32 11.04
CA PHE A 28 1.65 7.60 9.90
C PHE A 28 2.71 7.23 8.87
N ASP A 29 3.56 8.19 8.48
CA ASP A 29 4.66 7.97 7.54
C ASP A 29 5.65 6.91 8.07
N LEU A 30 6.08 7.04 9.33
CA LEU A 30 6.98 6.06 9.97
C LEU A 30 6.37 4.66 10.04
N ALA A 31 5.09 4.55 10.41
CA ALA A 31 4.38 3.27 10.43
C ALA A 31 4.30 2.67 9.03
N LEU A 32 4.05 3.48 8.01
CA LEU A 32 3.99 3.03 6.64
C LEU A 32 5.34 2.50 6.15
N ILE A 33 6.43 3.24 6.38
CA ILE A 33 7.79 2.80 6.04
C ILE A 33 8.10 1.47 6.74
N ALA A 34 7.76 1.35 8.03
CA ALA A 34 7.97 0.10 8.77
C ALA A 34 7.19 -1.08 8.16
N ILE A 35 5.95 -0.86 7.72
CA ILE A 35 5.12 -1.88 7.05
C ILE A 35 5.72 -2.28 5.70
N ILE A 36 6.22 -1.33 4.90
CA ILE A 36 6.90 -1.60 3.62
C ILE A 36 8.16 -2.43 3.83
N ILE A 37 8.97 -2.09 4.82
CA ILE A 37 10.18 -2.87 5.12
C ILE A 37 9.80 -4.28 5.58
N ALA A 38 8.80 -4.40 6.45
CA ALA A 38 8.31 -5.70 6.90
C ALA A 38 7.77 -6.57 5.76
N SER A 39 7.01 -5.98 4.82
CA SER A 39 6.47 -6.72 3.67
C SER A 39 7.58 -7.23 2.75
N VAL A 40 8.60 -6.40 2.50
CA VAL A 40 9.77 -6.81 1.69
C VAL A 40 10.54 -7.95 2.37
N ILE A 41 10.73 -7.88 3.69
CA ILE A 41 11.40 -8.96 4.44
C ILE A 41 10.60 -10.27 4.31
N VAL A 42 9.27 -10.21 4.45
CA VAL A 42 8.41 -11.39 4.33
C VAL A 42 8.51 -12.02 2.95
N ILE A 43 8.47 -11.23 1.88
CA ILE A 43 8.64 -11.71 0.50
C ILE A 43 10.03 -12.32 0.27
N MET A 44 11.07 -11.72 0.85
CA MET A 44 12.43 -12.25 0.76
C MET A 44 12.59 -13.58 1.50
N LEU A 45 11.92 -13.75 2.65
CA LEU A 45 11.91 -15.01 3.39
C LEU A 45 11.11 -16.09 2.66
N ASP A 46 9.99 -15.71 2.05
CA ASP A 46 9.16 -16.59 1.20
C ASP A 46 9.94 -17.13 -0.01
N SER A 47 10.83 -16.31 -0.58
CA SER A 47 11.71 -16.73 -1.69
C SER A 47 12.72 -17.84 -1.32
N ILE A 48 12.86 -18.19 -0.04
CA ILE A 48 13.78 -19.23 0.44
C ILE A 48 13.02 -20.56 0.56
N VAL A 49 13.26 -21.48 -0.39
CA VAL A 49 12.61 -22.81 -0.48
C VAL A 49 12.65 -23.62 0.82
N SER A 50 13.70 -23.48 1.63
CA SER A 50 13.82 -24.22 2.91
C SER A 50 12.88 -23.71 4.01
N LEU A 51 12.40 -22.47 3.92
CA LEU A 51 11.44 -21.88 4.86
C LEU A 51 10.00 -22.01 4.36
N ASP A 52 9.79 -22.14 3.06
CA ASP A 52 8.46 -22.30 2.45
C ASP A 52 7.78 -23.62 2.86
N ALA A 53 8.50 -24.75 2.87
CA ALA A 53 7.91 -26.06 3.16
C ALA A 53 7.13 -26.15 4.51
N PRO A 54 7.59 -25.54 5.62
CA PRO A 54 6.80 -25.46 6.85
C PRO A 54 5.98 -24.16 7.04
N TYR A 55 6.32 -23.04 6.37
CA TYR A 55 5.72 -21.73 6.64
C TYR A 55 4.98 -21.08 5.45
N GLY A 56 4.85 -21.74 4.30
CA GLY A 56 4.20 -21.19 3.10
C GLY A 56 2.80 -20.64 3.36
N ASP A 57 1.97 -21.35 4.14
CA ASP A 57 0.64 -20.87 4.55
C ASP A 57 0.68 -19.60 5.42
N LEU A 58 1.75 -19.41 6.20
CA LEU A 58 1.95 -18.19 6.98
C LEU A 58 2.37 -17.04 6.07
N PHE A 59 3.31 -17.26 5.15
CA PHE A 59 3.76 -16.25 4.20
C PHE A 59 2.63 -15.80 3.27
N PHE A 60 1.82 -16.72 2.75
CA PHE A 60 0.63 -16.39 1.96
C PHE A 60 -0.37 -15.52 2.73
N ARG A 61 -0.64 -15.84 4.01
CA ARG A 61 -1.52 -15.01 4.85
C ARG A 61 -0.93 -13.63 5.14
N LEU A 62 0.38 -13.55 5.36
CA LEU A 62 1.07 -12.27 5.57
C LEU A 62 1.07 -11.44 4.28
N GLU A 63 1.33 -12.04 3.13
CA GLU A 63 1.25 -11.37 1.83
C GLU A 63 -0.14 -10.75 1.63
N TRP A 64 -1.20 -11.53 1.83
CA TRP A 64 -2.57 -11.03 1.76
C TRP A 64 -2.87 -9.92 2.76
N LEU A 65 -2.33 -10.01 3.97
CA LEU A 65 -2.45 -8.96 4.99
C LEU A 65 -1.79 -7.66 4.51
N PHE A 66 -0.56 -7.72 4.02
CA PHE A 66 0.16 -6.54 3.50
C PHE A 66 -0.54 -5.95 2.28
N THR A 67 -0.97 -6.79 1.34
CA THR A 67 -1.70 -6.34 0.14
C THR A 67 -3.00 -5.64 0.50
N LEU A 68 -3.76 -6.15 1.49
CA LEU A 68 -4.96 -5.48 1.96
C LEU A 68 -4.63 -4.14 2.65
N MET A 69 -3.59 -4.10 3.49
CA MET A 69 -3.16 -2.85 4.14
C MET A 69 -2.74 -1.79 3.13
N PHE A 70 -1.89 -2.11 2.16
CA PHE A 70 -1.49 -1.17 1.10
C PHE A 70 -2.66 -0.78 0.19
N THR A 71 -3.60 -1.69 -0.08
CA THR A 71 -4.82 -1.36 -0.85
C THR A 71 -5.66 -0.31 -0.11
N VAL A 72 -5.88 -0.49 1.20
CA VAL A 72 -6.64 0.47 2.02
C VAL A 72 -5.92 1.81 2.08
N GLU A 73 -4.61 1.79 2.22
CA GLU A 73 -3.74 2.96 2.23
C GLU A 73 -3.86 3.76 0.92
N TYR A 74 -3.66 3.09 -0.22
CA TYR A 74 -3.82 3.67 -1.56
C TYR A 74 -5.21 4.29 -1.77
N LEU A 75 -6.28 3.60 -1.34
CA LEU A 75 -7.64 4.14 -1.43
C LEU A 75 -7.85 5.36 -0.54
N ALA A 76 -7.28 5.36 0.68
CA ALA A 76 -7.31 6.51 1.57
C ALA A 76 -6.61 7.72 0.94
N ARG A 77 -5.43 7.53 0.32
CA ARG A 77 -4.71 8.58 -0.42
C ARG A 77 -5.53 9.14 -1.58
N ILE A 78 -6.14 8.28 -2.39
CA ILE A 78 -7.03 8.72 -3.48
C ILE A 78 -8.23 9.50 -2.93
N TRP A 79 -8.82 9.05 -1.83
CA TRP A 79 -10.01 9.69 -1.27
C TRP A 79 -9.74 11.09 -0.71
N CYS A 80 -8.58 11.27 -0.08
CA CYS A 80 -8.18 12.54 0.54
C CYS A 80 -7.60 13.54 -0.47
N THR A 81 -7.07 13.07 -1.60
CA THR A 81 -6.45 13.94 -2.60
C THR A 81 -7.48 14.73 -3.41
N PRO A 82 -7.32 16.07 -3.56
CA PRO A 82 -8.27 16.90 -4.31
C PRO A 82 -8.42 16.49 -5.78
N ASN A 83 -7.33 16.03 -6.41
CA ASN A 83 -7.31 15.59 -7.81
C ASN A 83 -6.97 14.10 -7.93
N ARG A 84 -7.97 13.23 -7.75
CA ARG A 84 -7.83 11.75 -7.83
C ARG A 84 -7.08 11.26 -9.07
N ARG A 85 -7.44 11.78 -10.25
CA ARG A 85 -6.81 11.38 -11.53
C ARG A 85 -5.35 11.81 -11.61
N ALA A 86 -5.03 13.00 -11.11
CA ALA A 86 -3.65 13.48 -11.09
C ALA A 86 -2.81 12.64 -10.13
N TYR A 87 -3.39 12.19 -9.01
CA TYR A 87 -2.71 11.32 -8.06
C TYR A 87 -2.41 9.94 -8.63
N VAL A 88 -3.43 9.26 -9.19
CA VAL A 88 -3.26 7.91 -9.78
C VAL A 88 -2.26 7.94 -10.95
N LEU A 89 -2.18 9.04 -11.70
CA LEU A 89 -1.21 9.23 -12.78
C LEU A 89 0.13 9.83 -12.32
N SER A 90 0.30 10.14 -11.03
CA SER A 90 1.56 10.63 -10.47
C SER A 90 2.53 9.48 -10.19
N LEU A 91 3.82 9.77 -10.14
CA LEU A 91 4.84 8.77 -9.78
C LEU A 91 4.52 8.08 -8.45
N TYR A 92 4.08 8.83 -7.44
CA TYR A 92 3.74 8.26 -6.13
C TYR A 92 2.55 7.30 -6.21
N GLY A 93 1.48 7.69 -6.91
CA GLY A 93 0.32 6.82 -7.08
C GLY A 93 0.59 5.58 -7.95
N VAL A 94 1.53 5.68 -8.89
CA VAL A 94 1.99 4.53 -9.68
C VAL A 94 2.84 3.59 -8.83
N VAL A 95 3.77 4.10 -8.01
CA VAL A 95 4.58 3.27 -7.11
C VAL A 95 3.69 2.51 -6.12
N ASP A 96 2.68 3.18 -5.55
CA ASP A 96 1.73 2.57 -4.61
C ASP A 96 0.87 1.50 -5.29
N LEU A 97 0.39 1.76 -6.52
CA LEU A 97 -0.31 0.77 -7.33
C LEU A 97 0.58 -0.45 -7.65
N LEU A 98 1.84 -0.23 -8.01
CA LEU A 98 2.80 -1.28 -8.29
C LEU A 98 3.15 -2.10 -7.05
N ALA A 99 3.00 -1.55 -5.84
CA ALA A 99 3.24 -2.29 -4.59
C ALA A 99 2.15 -3.34 -4.32
N VAL A 100 0.91 -3.10 -4.72
CA VAL A 100 -0.21 -4.06 -4.56
C VAL A 100 -0.41 -4.97 -5.78
N LEU A 101 0.08 -4.55 -6.95
CA LEU A 101 -0.14 -5.24 -8.23
C LEU A 101 0.28 -6.72 -8.24
N PRO A 102 1.46 -7.13 -7.70
CA PRO A 102 1.95 -8.50 -7.83
C PRO A 102 0.98 -9.54 -7.25
N THR A 103 0.45 -9.30 -6.05
CA THR A 103 -0.52 -10.19 -5.38
C THR A 103 -1.86 -10.23 -6.11
N TYR A 104 -2.31 -9.12 -6.72
CA TYR A 104 -3.50 -9.19 -7.56
C TYR A 104 -3.24 -9.96 -8.85
N LEU A 105 -2.06 -9.82 -9.45
CA LEU A 105 -1.68 -10.55 -10.65
C LEU A 105 -1.59 -12.06 -10.40
N SER A 106 -1.12 -12.51 -9.23
CA SER A 106 -1.06 -13.95 -8.90
C SER A 106 -2.44 -14.61 -8.87
N ILE A 107 -3.50 -13.86 -8.52
CA ILE A 107 -4.89 -14.35 -8.57
C ILE A 107 -5.39 -14.49 -10.02
N PHE A 108 -5.04 -13.54 -10.89
CA PHE A 108 -5.49 -13.54 -12.29
C PHE A 108 -4.64 -14.43 -13.21
N LEU A 109 -3.39 -14.72 -12.83
CA LEU A 109 -2.48 -15.61 -13.53
C LEU A 109 -2.21 -16.84 -12.65
N PRO A 110 -3.10 -17.86 -12.65
CA PRO A 110 -2.93 -19.07 -11.84
C PRO A 110 -1.72 -19.93 -12.24
N GLN A 111 -0.84 -19.47 -13.14
CA GLN A 111 0.24 -20.24 -13.76
C GLN A 111 1.64 -19.93 -13.20
N THR A 112 1.76 -19.22 -12.08
CA THR A 112 3.02 -19.07 -11.32
C THR A 112 2.81 -19.34 -9.84
N ALA A 113 2.05 -20.37 -9.50
CA ALA A 113 2.28 -21.09 -8.26
C ALA A 113 3.54 -21.95 -8.48
N PRO A 114 4.60 -21.82 -7.67
CA PRO A 114 5.69 -22.80 -7.67
C PRO A 114 5.19 -24.19 -7.24
#